data_AF-A0A810NDQ7-F1
#
_entry.id   AF-A0A810NDQ7-F1
#
_cell.length_a   1.000
_cell.length_b   1.000
_cell.length_c   1.000
_cell.angle_alpha   90.00
_cell.angle_beta   90.00
_cell.angle_gamma   90.00
#
_symmetry.space_group_name_H-M   'P 1'
#
loop_
_entity.id
_entity.type
_entity.pdbx_description
1 polymer ?
#
loop_
_entity_poly.entity_id
_entity_poly.type
_entity_poly.pdbx_seq_one_letter_code
_entity_poly.pdbx_strand_id
1 'polypeptide(L)'
;MWELSGLRDTAVRSPVWQATTGHWPTCDYGRRSIARRIDTIHTSAQDLDAVTRHAVFDTPLARVASDHLPVFVDIDPSQGCREVRA
;
A
#
# COMPACT_ATOMS: atom_id res chain seq x y z
N MET A 1 8.54 1.90 13.82
CA MET A 1 8.66 3.37 13.87
C MET A 1 7.30 4.03 13.62
N TRP A 2 6.62 3.70 12.51
CA TRP A 2 5.35 4.32 12.11
C TRP A 2 4.21 4.19 13.12
N GLU A 3 3.99 3.00 13.69
CA GLU A 3 2.90 2.79 14.65
C GLU A 3 3.06 3.61 15.94
N LEU A 4 4.29 3.81 16.39
CA LEU A 4 4.60 4.63 17.57
C LEU A 4 4.36 6.12 17.31
N SER A 5 4.32 6.55 16.04
CA SER A 5 3.94 7.90 15.63
C SER A 5 2.45 8.06 15.29
N GLY A 6 1.62 7.03 15.52
CA GLY A 6 0.19 7.07 15.21
C GLY A 6 -0.16 6.82 13.73
N LEU A 7 0.82 6.42 12.92
CA LEU A 7 0.62 6.08 11.51
C LEU A 7 0.33 4.59 11.34
N ARG A 8 -0.66 4.28 10.51
CA ARG A 8 -1.09 2.91 10.18
C ARG A 8 -0.87 2.65 8.70
N ASP A 9 -0.24 1.52 8.41
CA ASP A 9 -0.09 1.04 7.04
C ASP A 9 -1.48 0.71 6.47
N THR A 10 -1.84 1.34 5.35
CA THR A 10 -3.14 1.16 4.71
C THR A 10 -3.38 -0.26 4.20
N ALA A 11 -2.33 -1.08 4.06
CA ALA A 11 -2.45 -2.48 3.67
C ALA A 11 -3.27 -3.33 4.65
N VAL A 12 -3.49 -2.86 5.89
CA VAL A 12 -4.42 -3.51 6.83
C VAL A 12 -5.88 -3.54 6.31
N ARG A 13 -6.20 -2.72 5.30
CA ARG A 13 -7.51 -2.73 4.61
C ARG A 13 -7.58 -3.67 3.42
N SER A 14 -6.47 -4.33 3.06
CA SER A 14 -6.46 -5.37 2.03
C SER A 14 -6.61 -6.75 2.69
N PRO A 15 -7.49 -7.62 2.18
CA PRO A 15 -7.60 -9.00 2.68
C PRO A 15 -6.43 -9.90 2.22
N VAL A 16 -5.61 -9.43 1.27
CA VAL A 16 -4.53 -10.21 0.65
C VAL A 16 -3.23 -9.42 0.68
N TRP A 17 -2.15 -10.07 1.08
CA TRP A 17 -0.81 -9.50 0.96
C TRP A 17 -0.42 -9.41 -0.51
N GLN A 18 0.08 -8.25 -0.94
CA GLN A 18 0.48 -8.00 -2.32
C GLN A 18 1.91 -7.45 -2.36
N ALA A 19 2.75 -8.04 -3.22
CA ALA A 19 4.12 -7.59 -3.42
C ALA A 19 4.15 -6.29 -4.21
N THR A 20 5.07 -5.39 -3.88
CA THR A 20 5.35 -4.18 -4.67
C THR A 20 6.63 -4.32 -5.48
N THR A 21 7.46 -5.32 -5.19
CA THR A 21 8.66 -5.64 -5.97
C THR A 21 8.94 -7.15 -5.96
N GLY A 22 9.85 -7.60 -6.82
CA GLY A 22 10.26 -8.99 -6.96
C GLY A 22 9.94 -9.61 -8.32
N HIS A 23 9.32 -8.86 -9.25
CA HIS A 23 9.09 -9.28 -10.63
C HIS A 23 10.24 -8.89 -11.58
N TRP A 24 11.06 -7.92 -11.21
CA TRP A 24 11.99 -7.30 -12.15
C TRP A 24 13.20 -8.20 -12.46
N PRO A 25 13.52 -8.44 -13.75
CA PRO A 25 14.47 -9.47 -14.16
C PRO A 25 15.93 -9.16 -13.79
N THR A 26 16.27 -7.89 -13.57
CA THR A 26 17.63 -7.48 -13.18
C THR A 26 17.79 -7.22 -11.69
N CYS A 27 16.71 -7.29 -10.90
CA CYS A 27 16.78 -7.14 -9.45
C CYS A 27 17.27 -8.46 -8.80
N ASP A 28 18.26 -8.41 -7.92
CA ASP A 28 18.78 -9.61 -7.23
C ASP A 28 17.71 -10.39 -6.46
N TYR A 29 16.73 -9.69 -5.88
CA TYR A 29 15.61 -10.34 -5.21
C TYR A 29 14.64 -10.98 -6.22
N GLY A 30 14.37 -10.31 -7.35
CA GLY A 30 13.54 -10.86 -8.42
C GLY A 30 14.13 -12.11 -9.07
N ARG A 31 15.45 -12.11 -9.30
CA ARG A 31 16.19 -13.30 -9.79
C ARG A 31 16.10 -14.50 -8.84
N ARG A 32 15.90 -14.25 -7.54
CA ARG A 32 15.73 -15.27 -6.50
C ARG A 32 14.25 -15.58 -6.22
N SER A 33 13.33 -15.03 -7.01
CA SER A 33 11.87 -15.14 -6.79
C SER A 33 11.42 -14.65 -5.41
N ILE A 34 12.13 -13.66 -4.85
CA ILE A 34 11.80 -13.07 -3.54
C ILE A 34 10.90 -11.86 -3.77
N ALA A 35 9.60 -12.07 -3.56
CA ALA A 35 8.61 -11.01 -3.55
C ALA A 35 8.68 -10.22 -2.24
N ARG A 36 8.53 -8.89 -2.31
CA ARG A 36 8.57 -8.01 -1.13
C ARG A 36 7.54 -6.89 -1.27
N ARG A 37 7.07 -6.36 -0.15
CA ARG A 37 6.27 -5.13 -0.07
C ARG A 37 7.08 -4.09 0.69
N ILE A 38 7.77 -3.23 -0.04
CA ILE A 38 8.64 -2.19 0.53
C ILE A 38 8.12 -0.78 0.22
N ASP A 39 7.17 -0.66 -0.70
CA ASP A 39 6.40 0.55 -0.95
C ASP A 39 5.15 0.48 -0.08
N THR A 40 5.02 1.45 0.82
CA THR A 40 3.96 1.46 1.82
C THR A 40 3.31 2.83 1.85
N ILE A 41 1.99 2.85 1.94
CA ILE A 41 1.22 4.08 2.14
C ILE A 41 0.67 4.00 3.56
N HIS A 42 1.05 4.97 4.38
CA HIS A 42 0.58 5.10 5.75
C HIS A 42 -0.39 6.27 5.86
N THR A 43 -1.38 6.11 6.72
CA THR A 43 -2.34 7.16 7.07
C THR A 43 -2.38 7.34 8.59
N SER A 44 -2.95 8.45 9.07
CA SER A 44 -3.22 8.62 10.50
C SER A 44 -4.17 7.52 10.99
N ALA A 45 -4.12 7.17 12.27
CA ALA A 45 -5.05 6.20 12.82
C ALA A 45 -6.52 6.65 12.64
N GLN A 46 -6.79 7.95 12.66
CA GLN A 46 -8.10 8.56 12.51
C GLN A 46 -8.65 8.49 11.08
N ASP A 47 -7.78 8.51 10.09
CA ASP A 47 -8.17 8.48 8.67
C ASP A 47 -8.16 7.06 8.09
N LEU A 48 -7.83 6.05 8.90
CA LEU A 48 -7.79 4.66 8.44
C LEU A 48 -9.17 4.16 8.00
N ASP A 49 -10.25 4.65 8.60
CA ASP A 49 -11.63 4.34 8.20
C ASP A 49 -12.02 4.99 6.86
N ALA A 50 -11.35 6.08 6.46
CA ALA A 50 -11.51 6.68 5.13
C ALA A 50 -10.96 5.79 4.01
N VAL A 51 -10.06 4.87 4.32
CA VAL A 51 -9.46 3.97 3.32
C VAL A 51 -10.42 2.84 3.00
N THR A 52 -11.03 2.92 1.81
CA THR A 52 -12.01 1.93 1.33
C THR A 52 -11.34 0.80 0.56
N ARG A 53 -10.15 1.05 -0.01
CA ARG A 53 -9.39 0.04 -0.75
C ARG A 53 -7.90 0.32 -0.68
N HIS A 54 -7.14 -0.77 -0.59
CA HIS A 54 -5.71 -0.80 -0.84
C HIS A 54 -5.44 -1.87 -1.89
N ALA A 55 -4.69 -1.55 -2.95
CA ALA A 55 -4.35 -2.51 -4.00
C ALA A 55 -2.99 -2.21 -4.65
N VAL A 56 -2.24 -3.27 -4.97
CA VAL A 56 -1.11 -3.17 -5.90
C VAL A 56 -1.59 -3.44 -7.33
N PHE A 57 -1.28 -2.53 -8.25
CA PHE A 57 -1.61 -2.67 -9.67
C PHE A 57 -0.56 -3.49 -10.40
N ASP A 58 -0.73 -4.80 -10.34
CA ASP A 58 0.10 -5.76 -11.06
C ASP A 58 -0.43 -6.00 -12.48
N THR A 59 0.00 -5.16 -13.42
CA THR A 59 -0.35 -5.27 -14.84
C THR A 59 0.89 -5.46 -15.69
N PRO A 60 0.79 -6.04 -16.91
CA PRO A 60 1.92 -6.13 -17.82
C PRO A 60 2.61 -4.78 -18.06
N LEU A 61 1.83 -3.70 -18.18
CA LEU A 61 2.37 -2.35 -18.35
C LEU A 61 3.16 -1.88 -17.11
N ALA A 62 2.61 -2.06 -15.91
CA ALA A 62 3.32 -1.71 -14.67
C ALA A 62 4.61 -2.51 -14.51
N ARG A 63 4.59 -3.81 -14.85
CA ARG A 63 5.75 -4.71 -14.78
C ARG A 63 6.89 -4.34 -15.72
N VAL A 64 6.62 -3.70 -16.86
CA VAL A 64 7.67 -3.24 -17.79
C VAL A 64 8.12 -1.81 -17.52
N ALA A 65 7.29 -1.01 -16.86
CA ALA A 65 7.57 0.41 -16.61
C ALA A 65 8.52 0.62 -15.43
N SER A 66 8.52 -0.26 -14.43
CA SER A 66 9.28 -0.08 -13.20
C SER A 66 9.54 -1.41 -12.49
N ASP A 67 10.64 -1.48 -11.74
CA ASP A 67 10.96 -2.60 -10.83
C ASP A 67 10.12 -2.59 -9.54
N HIS A 68 9.37 -1.51 -9.34
CA HIS A 68 8.34 -1.35 -8.33
C HIS A 68 6.94 -1.24 -8.99
N LEU A 69 5.96 -1.93 -8.42
CA LEU A 69 4.57 -1.88 -8.84
C LEU A 69 3.84 -0.72 -8.12
N PRO A 70 2.96 0.02 -8.82
CA PRO A 70 2.17 1.08 -8.20
C PRO A 70 1.24 0.55 -7.09
N VAL A 71 1.20 1.29 -5.98
CA VAL A 71 0.23 1.08 -4.89
C VAL A 71 -0.87 2.12 -4.99
N PHE A 72 -2.12 1.67 -4.99
CA PHE A 72 -3.31 2.52 -5.00
C PHE A 72 -4.04 2.40 -3.67
N VAL A 73 -4.48 3.55 -3.16
CA VAL A 73 -5.34 3.65 -1.99
C VAL A 73 -6.53 4.51 -2.37
N ASP A 74 -7.72 3.93 -2.33
CA ASP A 74 -8.96 4.66 -2.55
C ASP A 74 -9.44 5.20 -1.19
N ILE A 75 -9.77 6.49 -1.15
CA ILE A 75 -10.17 7.20 0.06
C ILE A 75 -11.57 7.75 -0.14
N ASP A 76 -12.49 7.40 0.76
CA ASP A 76 -13.77 8.09 0.92
C ASP A 76 -13.66 9.05 2.11
N PRO A 77 -13.49 10.36 1.87
CA PRO A 77 -13.30 11.34 2.95
C PRO A 77 -14.54 11.47 3.84
N SER A 78 -15.72 11.00 3.44
CA SER A 78 -16.92 11.00 4.29
C SER A 78 -16.89 9.93 5.39
N GLN A 79 -16.00 8.94 5.27
CA GLN A 79 -15.76 7.86 6.24
C GLN A 79 -14.59 8.17 7.18
N GLY A 80 -13.81 9.22 6.89
CA GLY A 80 -12.74 9.72 7.74
C GLY A 80 -13.26 10.45 8.97
N CYS A 81 -12.34 10.90 9.83
CA CYS A 81 -12.62 11.51 11.13
C CYS A 81 -13.93 12.34 11.14
N ARG A 82 -14.98 11.77 11.75
CA ARG A 82 -16.20 12.52 12.05
C ARG A 82 -15.81 13.64 12.99
N GLU A 83 -16.17 14.88 12.66
CA GLU A 83 -16.03 16.01 13.58
C GLU A 83 -16.50 15.59 14.98
N VAL A 84 -15.57 15.58 15.94
CA VAL A 84 -15.95 15.63 17.34
C VAL A 84 -16.57 17.01 17.51
N ARG A 85 -17.89 17.10 17.42
CA ARG A 85 -18.62 18.31 17.80
C ARG A 85 -18.29 18.58 19.26
N ALA A 86 -17.57 19.68 19.49
CA ALA A 86 -17.46 20.32 20.80
C ALA A 86 -18.82 20.86 21.24
#